data_AF-A0A923YQ29-F1
#
_entry.id   AF-A0A923YQ29-F1
#
_cell.length_a   1.000
_cell.length_b   1.000
_cell.length_c   1.000
_cell.angle_alpha   90.00
_cell.angle_beta   90.00
_cell.angle_gamma   90.00
#
_symmetry.space_group_name_H-M   'P 1'
#
loop_
_entity.id
_entity.type
_entity.pdbx_description
1 polymer ?
#
loop_
_entity_poly.entity_id
_entity_poly.type
_entity_poly.pdbx_seq_one_letter_code
_entity_poly.pdbx_strand_id
1 'polypeptide(L)'
;MKKLLPFVLIIFYSSISFAQIDDRPENTGGNFSLEGALELFKKAKSVEEFETLLNDEANNVNNIDLNNDQKTDYISVEDIANNDIHVLVLSTYLNDIDKQDIATINIEKTGSNQATIQIVGDPDLYPQNTIVEPFATAETMQNSKGPNAPKIVFTQIMENVWFWPTIQFMYAPRYVVWRSPFRWARYPRWYRPWRPFGYQNFYNRCAHYRVVYRRTPNYRVVNARNMYAPRRRTSTLIMHNRRGTTVIYNNQRPRSKGKNYGKNRMQNHSGRGYGRR
;
A
#
# COMPACT_ATOMS: atom_id res chain seq x y z
N MET A 1 75.48 31.53 14.24
CA MET A 1 74.48 30.44 14.40
C MET A 1 73.20 30.86 13.68
N LYS A 2 72.90 30.27 12.52
CA LYS A 2 71.70 30.60 11.73
C LYS A 2 70.52 29.78 12.28
N LYS A 3 69.47 30.44 12.78
CA LYS A 3 68.26 29.78 13.30
C LYS A 3 67.32 29.46 12.12
N LEU A 4 67.07 28.18 11.88
CA LEU A 4 66.05 27.69 10.95
C LEU A 4 64.71 27.63 11.69
N LEU A 5 63.67 28.30 11.18
CA LEU A 5 62.29 28.15 11.64
C LEU A 5 61.67 26.90 10.96
N PRO A 6 60.99 25.99 11.69
CA PRO A 6 60.26 24.91 11.06
C PRO A 6 58.89 25.40 10.56
N PHE A 7 58.61 25.15 9.28
CA PHE A 7 57.33 25.38 8.64
C PHE A 7 56.39 24.20 8.96
N VAL A 8 55.38 24.44 9.81
CA VAL A 8 54.37 23.42 10.15
C VAL A 8 53.28 23.44 9.07
N LEU A 9 53.19 22.35 8.31
CA LEU A 9 52.18 22.14 7.27
C LEU A 9 50.91 21.56 7.92
N ILE A 10 49.86 22.37 8.08
CA ILE A 10 48.56 21.92 8.59
C ILE A 10 47.75 21.35 7.41
N ILE A 11 47.57 20.03 7.39
CA ILE A 11 46.73 19.34 6.40
C ILE A 11 45.28 19.36 6.90
N PHE A 12 44.44 20.20 6.29
CA PHE A 12 43.00 20.16 6.47
C PHE A 12 42.42 18.93 5.75
N TYR A 13 42.02 17.91 6.49
CA TYR A 13 41.20 16.82 5.96
C TYR A 13 39.76 17.31 5.78
N SER A 14 39.43 17.82 4.60
CA SER A 14 38.05 18.08 4.22
C SER A 14 37.33 16.75 3.94
N SER A 15 36.45 16.34 4.85
CA SER A 15 35.57 15.19 4.62
C SER A 15 34.56 15.54 3.53
N ILE A 16 34.73 14.98 2.33
CA ILE A 16 33.74 15.08 1.27
C ILE A 16 32.53 14.24 1.70
N SER A 17 31.47 14.91 2.13
CA SER A 17 30.18 14.25 2.38
C SER A 17 29.47 14.04 1.06
N PHE A 18 29.34 12.79 0.62
CA PHE A 18 28.47 12.45 -0.50
C PHE A 18 27.01 12.41 -0.02
N ALA A 19 26.19 13.33 -0.50
CA ALA A 19 24.74 13.21 -0.38
C ALA A 19 24.26 12.15 -1.38
N GLN A 20 23.68 11.05 -0.89
CA GLN A 20 23.04 10.07 -1.77
C GLN A 20 21.75 10.66 -2.33
N ILE A 21 21.67 10.78 -3.66
CA ILE A 21 20.42 11.04 -4.37
C ILE A 21 19.60 9.73 -4.34
N ASP A 22 18.70 9.63 -3.37
CA ASP A 22 17.64 8.61 -3.32
C ASP A 22 16.70 8.75 -4.54
N ASP A 23 17.00 8.10 -5.67
CA ASP A 23 16.21 8.09 -6.93
C ASP A 23 14.93 7.22 -6.86
N ARG A 24 14.35 7.06 -5.66
CA ARG A 24 13.16 6.22 -5.47
C ARG A 24 11.88 6.93 -5.92
N PRO A 25 10.90 6.19 -6.48
CA PRO A 25 9.64 6.78 -6.93
C PRO A 25 8.96 7.55 -5.79
N GLU A 26 8.33 8.67 -6.13
CA GLU A 26 7.73 9.63 -5.18
C GLU A 26 6.71 8.98 -4.21
N ASN A 27 6.07 7.89 -4.66
CA ASN A 27 5.18 7.05 -3.87
C ASN A 27 5.82 5.68 -3.65
N THR A 28 6.48 5.44 -2.53
CA THR A 28 7.02 4.11 -2.17
C THR A 28 6.11 3.31 -1.24
N GLY A 29 5.00 3.88 -0.77
CA GLY A 29 4.19 3.26 0.29
C GLY A 29 4.80 3.40 1.69
N GLY A 30 5.70 4.37 1.83
CA GLY A 30 7.04 4.13 2.40
C GLY A 30 7.14 3.98 3.90
N ASN A 31 6.05 3.79 4.62
CA ASN A 31 6.07 3.69 6.07
C ASN A 31 4.97 2.74 6.60
N PHE A 32 4.36 1.92 5.75
CA PHE A 32 3.48 0.83 6.17
C PHE A 32 3.76 -0.43 5.34
N SER A 33 3.88 -1.59 6.00
CA SER A 33 4.14 -2.86 5.32
C SER A 33 2.85 -3.57 4.97
N LEU A 34 2.52 -3.62 3.69
CA LEU A 34 1.37 -4.38 3.19
C LEU A 34 1.54 -5.89 3.46
N GLU A 35 2.76 -6.39 3.28
CA GLU A 35 3.13 -7.78 3.56
C GLU A 35 3.00 -8.10 5.05
N GLY A 36 3.50 -7.22 5.92
CA GLY A 36 3.40 -7.35 7.37
C GLY A 36 1.95 -7.30 7.85
N ALA A 37 1.12 -6.45 7.26
CA ALA A 37 -0.31 -6.40 7.58
C ALA A 37 -1.01 -7.73 7.30
N LEU A 38 -0.73 -8.39 6.17
CA LEU A 38 -1.28 -9.73 5.89
C LEU A 38 -0.77 -10.78 6.89
N GLU A 39 0.50 -10.72 7.28
CA GLU A 39 1.06 -11.65 8.28
C GLU A 39 0.40 -11.50 9.66
N LEU A 40 0.15 -10.26 10.09
CA LEU A 40 -0.57 -10.00 11.35
C LEU A 40 -2.04 -10.43 11.23
N PHE A 41 -2.67 -10.17 10.09
CA PHE A 41 -4.05 -10.57 9.83
C PHE A 41 -4.23 -12.10 9.85
N LYS A 42 -3.26 -12.84 9.31
CA LYS A 42 -3.19 -14.30 9.37
C LYS A 42 -3.09 -14.83 10.80
N LYS A 43 -2.41 -14.11 11.69
CA LYS A 43 -2.16 -14.52 13.10
C LYS A 43 -3.26 -14.12 14.07
N ALA A 44 -3.92 -12.99 13.82
CA ALA A 44 -4.96 -12.48 14.69
C ALA A 44 -6.14 -13.47 14.79
N LYS A 45 -6.90 -13.39 15.89
CA LYS A 45 -8.12 -14.17 16.12
C LYS A 45 -9.38 -13.36 15.83
N SER A 46 -9.25 -12.05 15.68
CA SER A 46 -10.33 -11.12 15.39
C SER A 46 -9.81 -9.87 14.68
N VAL A 47 -10.71 -9.09 14.07
CA VAL A 47 -10.35 -7.81 13.44
C VAL A 47 -9.88 -6.77 14.47
N GLU A 48 -10.40 -6.81 15.70
CA GLU A 48 -9.97 -5.94 16.80
C GLU A 48 -8.55 -6.27 17.28
N GLU A 49 -8.23 -7.56 17.41
CA GLU A 49 -6.87 -7.99 17.71
C GLU A 49 -5.91 -7.64 16.57
N PHE A 50 -6.34 -7.78 15.32
CA PHE A 50 -5.57 -7.34 14.16
C PHE A 50 -5.25 -5.84 14.22
N GLU A 51 -6.24 -4.99 14.51
CA GLU A 51 -6.02 -3.54 14.70
C GLU A 51 -5.03 -3.26 15.83
N THR A 52 -5.09 -4.04 16.92
CA THR A 52 -4.13 -3.95 18.02
C THR A 52 -2.71 -4.28 17.55
N LEU A 53 -2.54 -5.39 16.82
CA LEU A 53 -1.24 -5.83 16.30
C LEU A 53 -0.65 -4.85 15.28
N LEU A 54 -1.48 -4.23 14.43
CA LEU A 54 -1.03 -3.19 13.49
C LEU A 54 -0.36 -2.01 14.21
N ASN A 55 -0.85 -1.68 15.41
CA ASN A 55 -0.43 -0.53 16.19
C ASN A 55 0.55 -0.88 17.33
N ASP A 56 1.18 -2.05 17.24
CA ASP A 56 2.27 -2.46 18.13
C ASP A 56 3.62 -2.25 17.43
N GLU A 57 4.47 -1.40 18.01
CA GLU A 57 5.82 -1.10 17.53
C GLU A 57 6.66 -2.37 17.31
N ALA A 58 6.49 -3.39 18.14
CA ALA A 58 7.27 -4.62 18.10
C ALA A 58 7.06 -5.40 16.79
N ASN A 59 5.92 -5.22 16.13
CA ASN A 59 5.60 -5.91 14.88
C ASN A 59 6.29 -5.28 13.66
N ASN A 60 6.84 -4.06 13.76
CA ASN A 60 7.49 -3.37 12.64
C ASN A 60 6.60 -3.30 11.36
N VAL A 61 5.29 -3.15 11.51
CA VAL A 61 4.35 -3.06 10.36
C VAL A 61 3.91 -1.62 10.11
N ASN A 62 3.65 -0.86 11.18
CA ASN A 62 3.31 0.55 11.10
C ASN A 62 4.54 1.42 11.38
N ASN A 63 4.77 2.41 10.53
CA ASN A 63 5.75 3.48 10.70
C ASN A 63 5.21 4.81 10.15
N ILE A 64 3.89 4.90 9.93
CA ILE A 64 3.21 6.02 9.27
C ILE A 64 3.22 7.22 10.20
N ASP A 65 3.52 8.39 9.63
CA ASP A 65 3.45 9.72 10.26
C ASP A 65 3.05 10.69 9.15
N LEU A 66 1.75 10.73 8.83
CA LEU A 66 1.21 11.56 7.74
C LEU A 66 0.94 13.00 8.22
N ASN A 67 0.69 13.20 9.51
CA ASN A 67 0.50 14.53 10.10
C ASN A 67 1.85 15.24 10.39
N ASN A 68 2.98 14.54 10.27
CA ASN A 68 4.34 15.02 10.47
C ASN A 68 4.63 15.52 11.90
N ASP A 69 4.03 14.92 12.92
CA ASP A 69 4.25 15.28 14.32
C ASP A 69 5.44 14.53 14.97
N GLN A 70 6.19 13.77 14.17
CA GLN A 70 7.32 12.91 14.56
C GLN A 70 6.91 11.73 15.43
N LYS A 71 5.63 11.38 15.44
CA LYS A 71 5.09 10.22 16.12
C LYS A 71 4.29 9.39 15.13
N THR A 72 4.24 8.10 15.38
CA THR A 72 3.44 7.22 14.53
C THR A 72 1.96 7.52 14.70
N ASP A 73 1.27 7.50 13.58
CA ASP A 73 -0.16 7.61 13.46
C ASP A 73 -0.84 6.28 13.83
N TYR A 74 -1.99 6.37 14.51
CA TYR A 74 -2.82 5.21 14.83
C TYR A 74 -3.60 4.75 13.59
N ILE A 75 -3.42 3.49 13.19
CA ILE A 75 -4.16 2.88 12.09
C ILE A 75 -5.46 2.29 12.62
N SER A 76 -6.58 2.90 12.26
CA SER A 76 -7.92 2.38 12.50
C SER A 76 -8.36 1.41 11.41
N VAL A 77 -9.14 0.39 11.78
CA VAL A 77 -9.73 -0.58 10.84
C VAL A 77 -11.24 -0.40 10.79
N GLU A 78 -11.79 -0.34 9.57
CA GLU A 78 -13.24 -0.34 9.32
C GLU A 78 -13.59 -1.46 8.34
N ASP A 79 -14.50 -2.36 8.71
CA ASP A 79 -15.01 -3.41 7.83
C ASP A 79 -16.26 -2.95 7.07
N ILE A 80 -16.21 -3.11 5.75
CA ILE A 80 -17.34 -2.99 4.85
C ILE A 80 -17.67 -4.39 4.36
N ALA A 81 -18.79 -4.95 4.84
CA ALA A 81 -19.24 -6.29 4.48
C ALA A 81 -20.49 -6.26 3.60
N ASN A 82 -20.54 -7.16 2.62
CA ASN A 82 -21.73 -7.47 1.85
C ASN A 82 -21.69 -8.94 1.41
N ASN A 83 -22.55 -9.78 2.02
CA ASN A 83 -22.60 -11.22 1.80
C ASN A 83 -21.21 -11.88 1.96
N ASP A 84 -20.68 -12.43 0.88
CA ASP A 84 -19.41 -13.17 0.81
C ASP A 84 -18.19 -12.25 0.59
N ILE A 85 -18.36 -10.94 0.75
CA ILE A 85 -17.34 -9.93 0.44
C ILE A 85 -17.10 -9.08 1.70
N HIS A 86 -15.83 -8.96 2.07
CA HIS A 86 -15.37 -8.03 3.10
C HIS A 86 -14.27 -7.13 2.56
N VAL A 87 -14.30 -5.87 2.97
CA VAL A 87 -13.21 -4.91 2.75
C VAL A 87 -12.85 -4.27 4.07
N LEU A 88 -11.66 -4.58 4.58
CA LEU A 88 -11.10 -3.87 5.72
C LEU A 88 -10.33 -2.65 5.20
N VAL A 89 -10.83 -1.47 5.52
CA VAL A 89 -10.19 -0.19 5.20
C VAL A 89 -9.26 0.18 6.35
N LEU A 90 -7.96 0.27 6.06
CA LEU A 90 -6.93 0.71 6.99
C LEU A 90 -6.73 2.21 6.78
N SER A 91 -6.90 2.99 7.83
CA SER A 91 -6.93 4.46 7.71
C SER A 91 -6.47 5.16 8.98
N THR A 92 -5.89 6.34 8.84
CA THR A 92 -5.48 7.20 9.96
C THR A 92 -6.20 8.54 9.94
N TYR A 93 -6.38 9.13 11.11
CA TYR A 93 -6.85 10.51 11.28
C TYR A 93 -5.65 11.46 11.19
N LEU A 94 -5.75 12.50 10.35
CA LEU A 94 -4.73 13.55 10.26
C LEU A 94 -5.00 14.70 11.23
N ASN A 95 -6.27 14.90 11.55
CA ASN A 95 -6.77 15.82 12.57
C ASN A 95 -8.15 15.29 13.04
N ASP A 96 -8.92 16.12 13.74
CA ASP A 96 -10.24 15.76 14.26
C ASP A 96 -11.33 15.54 13.18
N ILE A 97 -11.09 16.02 11.96
CA ILE A 97 -12.03 16.00 10.84
C ILE A 97 -11.54 15.08 9.72
N ASP A 98 -10.27 15.22 9.32
CA ASP A 98 -9.70 14.59 8.15
C ASP A 98 -9.19 13.18 8.44
N LYS A 99 -9.53 12.27 7.53
CA LYS A 99 -9.13 10.86 7.58
C LYS A 99 -8.57 10.44 6.23
N GLN A 100 -7.41 9.78 6.25
CA GLN A 100 -6.73 9.27 5.07
C GLN A 100 -6.73 7.75 5.05
N ASP A 101 -7.14 7.16 3.92
CA ASP A 101 -7.04 5.73 3.70
C ASP A 101 -5.58 5.37 3.30
N ILE A 102 -5.08 4.27 3.88
CA ILE A 102 -3.69 3.79 3.72
C ILE A 102 -3.65 2.58 2.78
N ALA A 103 -4.52 1.62 3.03
CA ALA A 103 -4.63 0.38 2.27
C ALA A 103 -5.99 -0.29 2.51
N THR A 104 -6.38 -1.20 1.63
CA THR A 104 -7.54 -2.07 1.84
C THR A 104 -7.17 -3.53 1.78
N ILE A 105 -7.67 -4.32 2.74
CA ILE A 105 -7.63 -5.78 2.70
C ILE A 105 -8.97 -6.24 2.12
N ASN A 106 -8.91 -6.77 0.91
CA ASN A 106 -10.07 -7.18 0.12
C ASN A 106 -10.20 -8.70 0.18
N ILE A 107 -11.34 -9.20 0.63
CA ILE A 107 -11.60 -10.63 0.90
C ILE A 107 -12.87 -11.04 0.17
N GLU A 108 -12.79 -12.14 -0.57
CA GLU A 108 -13.95 -12.78 -1.20
C GLU A 108 -13.98 -14.26 -0.86
N LYS A 109 -15.11 -14.73 -0.32
CA LYS A 109 -15.37 -16.16 -0.17
C LYS A 109 -15.75 -16.72 -1.54
N THR A 110 -15.01 -17.73 -1.99
CA THR A 110 -15.12 -18.31 -3.33
C THR A 110 -15.76 -19.70 -3.31
N GLY A 111 -16.01 -20.26 -2.13
CA GLY A 111 -16.68 -21.55 -1.93
C GLY A 111 -16.89 -21.85 -0.45
N SER A 112 -17.40 -23.04 -0.12
CA SER A 112 -17.76 -23.39 1.27
C SER A 112 -16.61 -23.24 2.26
N ASN A 113 -15.40 -23.65 1.87
CA ASN A 113 -14.17 -23.57 2.67
C ASN A 113 -13.04 -22.90 1.89
N GLN A 114 -13.36 -21.90 1.08
CA GLN A 114 -12.41 -21.23 0.21
C GLN A 114 -12.62 -19.73 0.26
N ALA A 115 -11.53 -19.00 0.45
CA ALA A 115 -11.51 -17.55 0.36
C ALA A 115 -10.22 -17.07 -0.29
N THR A 116 -10.31 -15.94 -0.99
CA THR A 116 -9.18 -15.22 -1.59
C THR A 116 -9.01 -13.89 -0.88
N ILE A 117 -7.77 -13.46 -0.68
CA ILE A 117 -7.43 -12.18 -0.07
C ILE A 117 -6.38 -11.44 -0.89
N GLN A 118 -6.53 -10.13 -1.01
CA GLN A 118 -5.48 -9.24 -1.50
C GLN A 118 -5.48 -7.95 -0.69
N ILE A 119 -4.29 -7.49 -0.29
CA ILE A 119 -4.13 -6.14 0.25
C ILE A 119 -3.67 -5.18 -0.86
N VAL A 120 -4.26 -3.99 -0.89
CA VAL A 120 -4.04 -2.99 -1.95
C VAL A 120 -3.65 -1.68 -1.29
N GLY A 121 -2.47 -1.17 -1.62
CA GLY A 121 -2.01 0.13 -1.16
C GLY A 121 -2.81 1.26 -1.80
N ASP A 122 -3.12 2.28 -1.01
CA ASP A 122 -3.80 3.48 -1.50
C ASP A 122 -2.90 4.26 -2.49
N PRO A 123 -3.40 4.69 -3.66
CA PRO A 123 -2.57 5.30 -4.69
C PRO A 123 -2.03 6.69 -4.34
N ASP A 124 -2.49 7.32 -3.24
CA ASP A 124 -1.89 8.56 -2.73
C ASP A 124 -0.62 8.27 -1.92
N LEU A 125 -0.44 7.04 -1.42
CA LEU A 125 0.74 6.62 -0.65
C LEU A 125 1.63 5.61 -1.38
N TYR A 126 1.07 4.81 -2.28
CA TYR A 126 1.73 3.73 -2.99
C TYR A 126 1.70 3.95 -4.50
N PRO A 127 2.61 3.32 -5.28
CA PRO A 127 2.43 3.24 -6.72
C PRO A 127 1.07 2.65 -7.05
N GLN A 128 0.43 3.16 -8.10
CA GLN A 128 -0.86 2.65 -8.53
C GLN A 128 -0.79 1.13 -8.78
N ASN A 129 -1.83 0.41 -8.36
CA ASN A 129 -1.90 -1.05 -8.44
C ASN A 129 -0.81 -1.78 -7.63
N THR A 130 -0.37 -1.22 -6.50
CA THR A 130 0.41 -1.97 -5.52
C THR A 130 -0.49 -2.97 -4.80
N ILE A 131 -0.48 -4.21 -5.26
CA ILE A 131 -1.30 -5.31 -4.75
C ILE A 131 -0.36 -6.39 -4.20
N VAL A 132 -0.65 -6.89 -3.00
CA VAL A 132 0.09 -7.97 -2.34
C VAL A 132 -0.87 -9.10 -1.98
N GLU A 133 -0.43 -10.34 -2.18
CA GLU A 133 -1.20 -11.55 -1.86
C GLU A 133 -0.31 -12.64 -1.23
N PRO A 134 -0.89 -13.55 -0.42
CA PRO A 134 -0.18 -14.73 0.08
C PRO A 134 0.04 -15.76 -1.03
N PHE A 135 1.16 -16.48 -0.95
CA PHE A 135 1.44 -17.61 -1.85
C PHE A 135 1.83 -18.85 -1.05
N ALA A 136 1.43 -20.02 -1.57
CA ALA A 136 1.86 -21.31 -1.07
C ALA A 136 2.81 -21.96 -2.08
N THR A 137 3.77 -22.73 -1.59
CA THR A 137 4.66 -23.52 -2.44
C THR A 137 4.10 -24.93 -2.55
N ALA A 138 3.80 -25.37 -3.77
CA ALA A 138 3.37 -26.73 -4.07
C ALA A 138 4.51 -27.52 -4.71
N GLU A 139 4.78 -28.70 -4.18
CA GLU A 139 5.71 -29.67 -4.78
C GLU A 139 4.98 -30.45 -5.87
N THR A 140 5.54 -30.45 -7.07
CA THR A 140 5.02 -31.22 -8.20
C THR A 140 6.13 -32.09 -8.75
N MET A 141 5.84 -33.38 -8.94
CA MET A 141 6.76 -34.30 -9.60
C MET A 141 6.59 -34.18 -11.11
N GLN A 142 7.62 -33.68 -11.79
CA GLN A 142 7.71 -33.77 -13.24
C GLN A 142 8.33 -35.11 -13.61
N ASN A 143 7.52 -35.95 -14.26
CA ASN A 143 8.00 -37.19 -14.85
C ASN A 143 8.91 -36.86 -16.04
N SER A 144 10.17 -37.28 -15.93
CA SER A 144 11.12 -37.22 -17.04
C SER A 144 10.75 -38.28 -18.07
N LYS A 145 10.70 -37.95 -19.37
CA LYS A 145 10.57 -38.98 -20.42
C LYS A 145 11.88 -39.77 -20.49
N GLY A 146 11.83 -41.11 -20.38
CA GLY A 146 13.00 -42.00 -20.44
C GLY A 146 13.48 -42.49 -19.06
N PRO A 147 14.70 -43.08 -18.94
CA PRO A 147 15.20 -43.70 -17.70
C PRO A 147 15.63 -42.69 -16.61
N ASN A 148 15.28 -41.41 -16.76
CA ASN A 148 15.64 -40.38 -15.80
C ASN A 148 14.71 -40.39 -14.59
N ALA A 149 15.27 -40.19 -13.40
CA ALA A 149 14.50 -40.02 -12.18
C ALA A 149 13.52 -38.82 -12.31
N PRO A 150 12.33 -38.90 -11.68
CA PRO A 150 11.39 -37.79 -11.65
C PRO A 150 12.00 -36.58 -10.93
N LYS A 151 11.76 -35.38 -11.47
CA LYS A 151 12.26 -34.12 -10.92
C LYS A 151 11.20 -33.48 -10.03
N ILE A 152 11.56 -33.15 -8.79
CA ILE A 152 10.71 -32.35 -7.91
C ILE A 152 10.81 -30.88 -8.35
N VAL A 153 9.68 -30.26 -8.66
CA VAL A 153 9.56 -28.86 -9.03
C VAL A 153 8.66 -28.16 -8.03
N PHE A 154 9.15 -27.08 -7.44
CA PHE A 154 8.37 -26.22 -6.58
C PHE A 154 7.65 -25.18 -7.43
N THR A 155 6.32 -25.21 -7.43
CA THR A 155 5.48 -24.22 -8.10
C THR A 155 4.78 -23.36 -7.06
N GLN A 156 4.53 -22.11 -7.41
CA GLN A 156 3.80 -21.20 -6.53
C GLN A 156 2.32 -21.26 -6.88
N ILE A 157 1.49 -21.49 -5.88
CA ILE A 157 0.04 -21.50 -6.01
C ILE A 157 -0.57 -20.51 -5.01
N MET A 158 -1.83 -20.16 -5.24
CA MET A 158 -2.56 -19.30 -4.32
C MET A 158 -2.79 -20.02 -2.99
N GLU A 159 -2.57 -19.32 -1.87
CA GLU A 159 -2.92 -19.85 -0.56
C GLU A 159 -4.44 -19.71 -0.35
N ASN A 160 -5.10 -20.81 -0.01
CA ASN A 160 -6.45 -20.74 0.51
C ASN A 160 -6.43 -20.19 1.94
N VAL A 161 -6.98 -19.00 2.14
CA VAL A 161 -6.91 -18.29 3.43
C VAL A 161 -8.09 -18.59 4.36
N TRP A 162 -9.01 -19.47 3.96
CA TRP A 162 -10.22 -19.79 4.74
C TRP A 162 -9.94 -20.18 6.20
N PHE A 163 -8.84 -20.88 6.43
CA PHE A 163 -8.48 -21.38 7.76
C PHE A 163 -7.69 -20.40 8.62
N TRP A 164 -7.49 -19.16 8.16
CA TRP A 164 -6.92 -18.12 9.01
C TRP A 164 -7.93 -17.77 10.11
N PRO A 165 -7.53 -17.67 11.40
CA PRO A 165 -8.47 -17.48 12.49
C PRO A 165 -9.31 -16.20 12.32
N THR A 166 -8.73 -15.10 11.85
CA THR A 166 -9.48 -13.87 11.55
C THR A 166 -10.51 -14.06 10.44
N ILE A 167 -10.20 -14.83 9.39
CA ILE A 167 -11.16 -15.11 8.30
C ILE A 167 -12.33 -15.92 8.84
N GLN A 168 -12.06 -16.99 9.59
CA GLN A 168 -13.13 -17.77 10.23
C GLN A 168 -13.97 -16.93 11.19
N PHE A 169 -13.34 -16.03 11.95
CA PHE A 169 -14.02 -15.09 12.83
C PHE A 169 -14.97 -14.17 12.06
N MET A 170 -14.54 -13.60 10.93
CA MET A 170 -15.36 -12.71 10.10
C MET A 170 -16.56 -13.41 9.45
N TYR A 171 -16.40 -14.66 9.01
CA TYR A 171 -17.48 -15.44 8.42
C TYR A 171 -18.32 -16.22 9.45
N ALA A 172 -18.08 -16.03 10.75
CA ALA A 172 -18.87 -16.68 11.78
C ALA A 172 -20.30 -16.06 11.85
N PRO A 173 -21.35 -16.86 12.15
CA PRO A 173 -22.74 -16.37 12.17
C PRO A 173 -23.03 -15.19 13.10
N ARG A 174 -22.18 -14.97 14.11
CA ARG A 174 -22.34 -13.91 15.12
C ARG A 174 -21.39 -12.73 14.90
N TYR A 175 -20.62 -12.73 13.81
CA TYR A 175 -19.73 -11.63 13.50
C TYR A 175 -20.52 -10.35 13.25
N VAL A 176 -20.07 -9.27 13.87
CA VAL A 176 -20.56 -7.92 13.61
C VAL A 176 -19.39 -7.15 13.03
N VAL A 177 -19.66 -6.42 11.93
CA VAL A 177 -18.64 -5.63 11.24
C VAL A 177 -17.85 -4.78 12.21
N TRP A 178 -16.53 -4.95 12.20
CA TRP A 178 -15.65 -4.18 13.06
C TRP A 178 -15.59 -2.73 12.58
N ARG A 179 -15.79 -1.80 13.51
CA ARG A 179 -15.59 -0.37 13.30
C ARG A 179 -14.75 0.13 14.46
N SER A 180 -13.49 0.46 14.18
CA SER A 180 -12.59 1.02 15.19
C SER A 180 -13.29 2.09 16.03
N PRO A 181 -13.30 1.98 17.38
CA PRO A 181 -13.89 2.98 18.26
C PRO A 181 -12.97 4.20 18.46
N PHE A 182 -11.71 4.09 18.05
CA PHE A 182 -10.68 5.09 18.31
C PHE A 182 -10.76 6.25 17.31
N ARG A 183 -10.42 7.44 17.79
CA ARG A 183 -10.52 8.70 17.03
C ARG A 183 -9.26 9.53 17.27
N TRP A 184 -9.16 10.64 16.56
CA TRP A 184 -8.13 11.65 16.81
C TRP A 184 -8.01 11.96 18.31
N ALA A 185 -6.78 11.88 18.83
CA ALA A 185 -6.45 12.10 20.25
C ALA A 185 -7.24 11.25 21.27
N ARG A 186 -7.95 10.20 20.83
CA ARG A 186 -8.70 9.27 21.67
C ARG A 186 -8.33 7.84 21.31
N TYR A 187 -7.19 7.43 21.85
CA TYR A 187 -6.56 6.14 21.59
C TYR A 187 -6.80 5.15 22.74
N PRO A 188 -6.62 3.83 22.49
CA PRO A 188 -6.70 2.86 23.56
C PRO A 188 -5.58 3.04 24.58
N ARG A 189 -5.81 2.62 25.83
CA ARG A 189 -4.84 2.75 26.93
C ARG A 189 -3.51 2.03 26.68
N TRP A 190 -3.53 0.97 25.89
CA TRP A 190 -2.33 0.19 25.53
C TRP A 190 -1.51 0.84 24.43
N TYR A 191 -2.11 1.71 23.61
CA TYR A 191 -1.41 2.35 22.50
C TYR A 191 -0.55 3.50 23.01
N ARG A 192 0.70 3.52 22.56
CA ARG A 192 1.63 4.62 22.75
C ARG A 192 2.28 4.87 21.41
N PRO A 193 2.13 6.07 20.82
CA PRO A 193 2.78 6.35 19.56
C PRO A 193 4.30 6.41 19.78
N TRP A 194 5.07 5.96 18.81
CA TRP A 194 6.53 5.91 18.86
C TRP A 194 7.13 6.82 17.80
N ARG A 195 8.43 7.09 17.90
CA ARG A 195 9.11 7.88 16.88
C ARG A 195 9.29 7.03 15.61
N PRO A 196 8.87 7.48 14.43
CA PRO A 196 9.05 6.73 13.20
C PRO A 196 10.53 6.42 12.94
N PHE A 197 10.80 5.19 12.54
CA PHE A 197 12.11 4.76 12.07
C PHE A 197 12.42 5.42 10.72
N GLY A 198 13.71 5.67 10.45
CA GLY A 198 14.13 6.05 9.10
C GLY A 198 13.75 4.96 8.09
N TYR A 199 13.30 5.37 6.90
CA TYR A 199 12.77 4.48 5.86
C TYR A 199 13.61 3.21 5.65
N GLN A 200 14.93 3.35 5.53
CA GLN A 200 15.81 2.20 5.27
C GLN A 200 15.76 1.16 6.40
N ASN A 201 15.73 1.62 7.66
CA ASN A 201 15.64 0.75 8.82
C ASN A 201 14.28 0.06 8.87
N PHE A 202 13.20 0.81 8.65
CA PHE A 202 11.85 0.24 8.58
C PHE A 202 11.74 -0.79 7.45
N TYR A 203 12.21 -0.44 6.25
CA TYR A 203 12.20 -1.32 5.09
C TYR A 203 12.94 -2.64 5.37
N ASN A 204 14.12 -2.59 5.99
CA ASN A 204 14.88 -3.78 6.35
C ASN A 204 14.19 -4.60 7.44
N ARG A 205 13.59 -3.95 8.46
CA ARG A 205 12.81 -4.62 9.50
C ARG A 205 11.60 -5.36 8.97
N CYS A 206 11.04 -4.94 7.83
CA CYS A 206 9.92 -5.62 7.17
C CYS A 206 10.35 -6.74 6.20
N ALA A 207 11.66 -6.99 6.03
CA ALA A 207 12.15 -7.87 4.97
C ALA A 207 11.65 -9.31 5.08
N HIS A 208 11.50 -9.83 6.31
CA HIS A 208 11.00 -11.19 6.53
C HIS A 208 9.57 -11.38 6.04
N TYR A 209 8.71 -10.35 6.09
CA TYR A 209 7.33 -10.45 5.58
C TYR A 209 7.30 -10.64 4.05
N ARG A 210 8.23 -10.02 3.32
CA ARG A 210 8.29 -10.10 1.85
C ARG A 210 8.71 -11.48 1.32
N VAL A 211 9.16 -12.36 2.21
CA VAL A 211 9.47 -13.75 1.87
C VAL A 211 8.18 -14.52 1.60
N VAL A 212 7.11 -14.26 2.38
CA VAL A 212 5.85 -15.03 2.39
C VAL A 212 4.74 -14.34 1.60
N TYR A 213 4.75 -13.01 1.52
CA TYR A 213 3.76 -12.24 0.78
C TYR A 213 4.43 -11.50 -0.37
N ARG A 214 3.83 -11.59 -1.56
CA ARG A 214 4.44 -11.06 -2.79
C ARG A 214 3.51 -10.09 -3.48
N ARG A 215 4.14 -9.15 -4.18
CA ARG A 215 3.43 -8.26 -5.09
C ARG A 215 2.93 -9.03 -6.30
N THR A 216 1.74 -8.68 -6.75
CA THR A 216 1.10 -9.25 -7.94
C THR A 216 0.57 -8.11 -8.81
N PRO A 217 0.67 -8.20 -10.14
CA PRO A 217 0.01 -7.23 -11.01
C PRO A 217 -1.50 -7.51 -11.16
N ASN A 218 -1.94 -8.71 -10.76
CA ASN A 218 -3.28 -9.20 -11.05
C ASN A 218 -4.23 -8.92 -9.88
N TYR A 219 -5.33 -8.25 -10.19
CA TYR A 219 -6.41 -8.03 -9.25
C TYR A 219 -7.41 -9.19 -9.32
N ARG A 220 -7.65 -9.89 -8.21
CA ARG A 220 -8.48 -11.11 -8.17
C ARG A 220 -9.80 -10.92 -7.45
N VAL A 221 -9.82 -10.07 -6.43
CA VAL A 221 -11.00 -9.78 -5.59
C VAL A 221 -11.80 -8.59 -6.13
N VAL A 222 -12.22 -8.70 -7.40
CA VAL A 222 -12.79 -7.60 -8.19
C VAL A 222 -14.07 -7.02 -7.56
N ASN A 223 -14.90 -7.86 -6.94
CA ASN A 223 -16.15 -7.40 -6.32
C ASN A 223 -15.87 -6.56 -5.08
N ALA A 224 -14.91 -6.99 -4.25
CA ALA A 224 -14.43 -6.23 -3.10
C ALA A 224 -13.89 -4.86 -3.53
N ARG A 225 -13.10 -4.80 -4.60
CA ARG A 225 -12.62 -3.53 -5.18
C ARG A 225 -13.75 -2.59 -5.55
N ASN A 226 -14.73 -3.10 -6.27
CA ASN A 226 -15.85 -2.31 -6.78
C ASN A 226 -16.74 -1.81 -5.63
N MET A 227 -16.85 -2.60 -4.55
CA MET A 227 -17.52 -2.19 -3.33
C MET A 227 -16.77 -1.05 -2.61
N TYR A 228 -15.44 -1.09 -2.58
CA TYR A 228 -14.63 -0.05 -1.93
C TYR A 228 -14.53 1.25 -2.74
N ALA A 229 -14.34 1.16 -4.06
CA ALA A 229 -14.03 2.29 -4.92
C ALA A 229 -14.89 3.56 -4.72
N PRO A 230 -16.23 3.50 -4.56
CA PRO A 230 -17.04 4.69 -4.32
C PRO A 230 -16.95 5.27 -2.89
N ARG A 231 -16.32 4.55 -1.96
CA ARG A 231 -16.21 4.90 -0.53
C ARG A 231 -14.82 5.37 -0.11
N ARG A 232 -13.84 5.33 -1.04
CA ARG A 232 -12.46 5.75 -0.80
C ARG A 232 -12.41 7.18 -0.26
N ARG A 233 -11.74 7.38 0.86
CA ARG A 233 -11.49 8.68 1.48
C ARG A 233 -10.09 9.16 1.14
N THR A 234 -10.00 10.42 0.73
CA THR A 234 -8.73 11.11 0.56
C THR A 234 -8.77 12.46 1.23
N SER A 235 -7.62 12.86 1.73
CA SER A 235 -7.38 14.16 2.33
C SER A 235 -6.25 14.86 1.58
N THR A 236 -6.14 16.18 1.69
CA THR A 236 -5.01 16.89 1.09
C THR A 236 -3.77 16.61 1.93
N LEU A 237 -3.02 15.59 1.53
CA LEU A 237 -1.73 15.29 2.14
C LEU A 237 -0.73 16.37 1.75
N ILE A 238 -0.26 17.13 2.75
CA ILE A 238 0.97 17.89 2.63
C ILE A 238 2.09 16.94 3.06
N MET A 239 2.65 16.20 2.10
CA MET A 239 3.79 15.33 2.39
C MET A 239 5.04 16.20 2.43
N HIS A 240 5.62 16.37 3.61
CA HIS A 240 6.92 17.00 3.77
C HIS A 240 8.02 15.95 3.56
N ASN A 241 8.49 15.81 2.31
CA ASN A 241 9.73 15.05 2.08
C ASN A 241 10.93 15.96 2.41
N ARG A 242 12.07 15.37 2.80
CA ARG A 242 13.36 16.07 3.01
C ARG A 242 13.89 16.81 1.76
N ARG A 243 13.18 16.74 0.63
CA ARG A 243 13.47 17.42 -0.64
C ARG A 243 12.49 18.54 -1.01
N GLY A 244 11.49 18.80 -0.19
CA GLY A 244 10.47 19.81 -0.46
C GLY A 244 9.06 19.33 -0.14
N THR A 245 8.17 20.29 0.05
CA THR A 245 6.74 20.07 0.27
C THR A 245 6.10 19.61 -1.04
N THR A 246 5.66 18.36 -1.11
CA THR A 246 4.77 17.90 -2.20
C THR A 246 3.35 17.96 -1.69
N VAL A 247 2.58 18.94 -2.19
CA VAL A 247 1.13 18.98 -2.01
C VAL A 247 0.53 18.00 -3.01
N ILE A 248 0.01 16.86 -2.53
CA ILE A 248 -0.75 15.96 -3.39
C ILE A 248 -2.15 16.57 -3.53
N TYR A 249 -2.36 17.27 -4.64
CA TYR A 249 -3.68 17.78 -4.99
C TYR A 249 -4.62 16.63 -5.37
N ASN A 250 -5.80 16.61 -4.77
CA ASN A 250 -6.90 15.73 -5.14
C ASN A 250 -7.24 15.91 -6.63
N ASN A 251 -6.84 14.96 -7.48
CA ASN A 251 -7.35 14.89 -8.84
C ASN A 251 -8.78 14.33 -8.78
N GLN A 252 -9.76 15.23 -8.67
CA GLN A 252 -11.15 14.94 -8.97
C GLN A 252 -11.28 14.52 -10.44
N ARG A 253 -11.19 13.21 -10.70
CA ARG A 253 -11.42 12.54 -12.01
C ARG A 253 -10.53 13.05 -13.16
N PRO A 254 -10.02 12.18 -14.04
CA PRO A 254 -9.59 12.66 -15.34
C PRO A 254 -10.86 13.13 -16.07
N ARG A 255 -11.06 14.45 -16.15
CA ARG A 255 -11.93 15.02 -17.20
C ARG A 255 -11.33 14.50 -18.50
N SER A 256 -12.03 13.58 -19.15
CA SER A 256 -11.74 13.15 -20.51
C SER A 256 -11.61 14.40 -21.37
N LYS A 257 -10.38 14.86 -21.61
CA LYS A 257 -10.08 15.80 -22.68
C LYS A 257 -10.35 15.01 -23.95
N GLY A 258 -11.58 15.12 -24.43
CA GLY A 258 -11.95 14.66 -25.76
C GLY A 258 -10.91 15.22 -26.72
N LYS A 259 -10.13 14.32 -27.33
CA LYS A 259 -9.27 14.66 -28.45
C LYS A 259 -10.21 15.13 -29.57
N ASN A 260 -10.41 16.44 -29.68
CA ASN A 260 -10.97 17.04 -30.88
C ASN A 260 -9.95 16.81 -32.00
N TYR A 261 -10.14 15.71 -32.73
CA TYR A 261 -9.58 15.57 -34.06
C TYR A 261 -10.21 16.67 -34.91
N GLY A 262 -9.44 17.73 -35.16
CA GLY A 262 -9.79 18.78 -36.10
C GLY A 262 -10.10 18.16 -37.45
N LYS A 263 -11.38 18.10 -37.81
CA LYS A 263 -11.82 17.83 -39.16
C LYS A 263 -11.51 19.07 -40.00
N ASN A 264 -10.41 19.02 -40.72
CA ASN A 264 -10.20 19.83 -41.92
C ASN A 264 -11.38 19.60 -42.86
N ARG A 265 -12.24 20.62 -43.03
CA ARG A 265 -13.22 20.66 -44.11
C ARG A 265 -12.84 21.82 -45.02
N MET A 266 -12.05 21.49 -46.05
CA MET A 266 -11.81 22.36 -47.19
C MET A 266 -13.17 22.78 -47.77
N GLN A 267 -13.41 24.08 -47.81
CA GLN A 267 -14.53 24.69 -48.51
C GLN A 267 -14.27 24.60 -50.00
N ASN A 268 -14.96 23.69 -50.70
CA ASN A 268 -15.11 23.80 -52.15
C ASN A 268 -16.32 24.69 -52.45
N HIS A 269 -16.01 25.89 -52.92
CA HIS A 269 -16.95 26.78 -53.59
C HIS A 269 -17.42 26.14 -54.90
N SER A 270 -18.71 25.91 -55.05
CA SER A 270 -19.36 25.75 -56.36
C SER A 270 -20.54 26.71 -56.45
N GLY A 271 -20.29 27.86 -57.08
CA GLY A 271 -21.33 28.80 -57.49
C GLY A 271 -22.14 28.21 -58.65
N ARG A 272 -23.46 28.21 -58.51
CA ARG A 272 -24.39 28.15 -59.64
C ARG A 272 -25.34 29.33 -59.52
N GLY A 273 -25.11 30.31 -60.39
CA GLY A 273 -25.98 31.46 -60.59
C GLY A 273 -27.25 31.06 -61.34
N TYR A 274 -28.36 31.64 -60.91
CA TYR A 274 -29.65 31.57 -61.58
C TYR A 274 -29.67 32.50 -62.79
N GLY A 275 -30.11 31.98 -63.93
CA GLY A 275 -30.37 32.75 -65.14
C GLY A 275 -31.59 33.67 -64.99
N ARG A 276 -31.50 34.85 -65.60
CA ARG A 276 -32.63 35.67 -66.02
C ARG A 276 -32.35 36.22 -67.41
N ARG A 277 -33.31 35.92 -68.30
CA ARG A 277 -33.58 36.48 -69.63
C ARG A 277 -32.68 36.02 -70.77
#